data_AF-A0ABD7X2E2-F1
#
_entry.id   AF-A0ABD7X2E2-F1
#
_cell.length_a   1.000
_cell.length_b   1.000
_cell.length_c   1.000
_cell.angle_alpha   90.00
_cell.angle_beta   90.00
_cell.angle_gamma   90.00
#
_symmetry.space_group_name_H-M   'P 1'
#
loop_
_entity.id
_entity.type
_entity.pdbx_description
1 polymer ?
#
loop_
_entity_poly.entity_id
_entity_poly.type
_entity_poly.pdbx_seq_one_letter_code
_entity_poly.pdbx_strand_id
1 'polypeptide(L)'
;MKLDELKVRLKIPAEDTKQDAYLTVALEDAIEDVQKHCNDSFIDSETDELKLPGGVKQAITKVVKAYQENSNVQSQSLGDMRKSFFEGGTMNEVTRLLKPYVKKKVRFL
;
A
#
# COMPACT_ATOMS: atom_id res chain seq x y z
N MET A 1 1.43 3.42 -10.62
CA MET A 1 2.76 3.25 -9.97
C MET A 1 3.39 2.02 -10.57
N LYS A 2 4.68 2.05 -10.92
CA LYS A 2 5.38 0.90 -11.51
C LYS A 2 6.12 0.08 -10.46
N LEU A 3 6.50 -1.14 -10.79
CA LEU A 3 7.26 -2.04 -9.90
C LEU A 3 8.58 -1.39 -9.42
N ASP A 4 9.34 -0.76 -10.31
CA ASP A 4 10.60 -0.09 -9.94
C ASP A 4 10.38 1.02 -8.90
N GLU A 5 9.29 1.77 -9.08
CA GLU A 5 8.89 2.83 -8.16
C GLU A 5 8.50 2.26 -6.78
N LEU A 6 7.87 1.08 -6.74
CA LEU A 6 7.56 0.35 -5.51
C LEU A 6 8.82 -0.17 -4.83
N LYS A 7 9.76 -0.78 -5.57
CA LYS A 7 11.03 -1.27 -5.02
C LYS A 7 11.82 -0.16 -4.33
N VAL A 8 11.92 1.01 -4.98
CA VAL A 8 12.55 2.20 -4.41
C VAL A 8 11.87 2.60 -3.10
N ARG A 9 10.54 2.62 -3.03
CA ARG A 9 9.81 2.95 -1.80
C ARG A 9 9.98 1.91 -0.68
N LEU A 10 10.13 0.63 -1.04
CA LEU A 10 10.42 -0.46 -0.11
C LEU A 10 11.91 -0.54 0.28
N LYS A 11 12.77 0.30 -0.31
CA LYS A 11 14.24 0.28 -0.14
C LYS A 11 14.87 -1.04 -0.61
N ILE A 12 14.26 -1.68 -1.60
CA ILE A 12 14.80 -2.86 -2.28
C ILE A 12 15.65 -2.35 -3.47
N PRO A 13 16.89 -2.82 -3.66
CA PRO A 13 17.69 -2.47 -4.83
C PRO A 13 16.97 -2.84 -6.14
N ALA A 14 17.05 -1.98 -7.16
CA ALA A 14 16.36 -2.21 -8.43
C ALA A 14 16.79 -3.53 -9.11
N GLU A 15 18.07 -3.86 -9.00
CA GLU A 15 18.70 -5.08 -9.54
C GLU A 15 18.31 -6.35 -8.77
N ASP A 16 17.71 -6.24 -7.58
CA ASP A 16 17.22 -7.41 -6.85
C ASP A 16 15.89 -7.84 -7.45
N THR A 17 15.91 -8.95 -8.20
CA THR A 17 14.77 -9.51 -8.92
C THR A 17 14.13 -10.70 -8.21
N LYS A 18 14.64 -11.09 -7.03
CA LYS A 18 14.23 -12.32 -6.34
C LYS A 18 12.74 -12.38 -6.00
N GLN A 19 12.11 -11.23 -5.80
CA GLN A 19 10.71 -11.12 -5.39
C GLN A 19 9.82 -10.41 -6.42
N ASP A 20 10.29 -10.20 -7.65
CA ASP A 20 9.57 -9.37 -8.62
C ASP A 20 8.21 -9.95 -9.00
N ALA A 21 8.14 -11.27 -9.16
CA ALA A 21 6.88 -11.95 -9.43
C ALA A 21 5.86 -11.73 -8.31
N TYR A 22 6.28 -11.84 -7.05
CA TYR A 22 5.43 -11.59 -5.89
C TYR A 22 5.03 -10.10 -5.78
N LEU A 23 6.00 -9.20 -5.89
CA LEU A 23 5.78 -7.77 -5.75
C LEU A 23 4.87 -7.22 -6.85
N THR A 24 4.89 -7.80 -8.04
CA THR A 24 3.99 -7.42 -9.14
C THR A 24 2.55 -7.75 -8.80
N VAL A 25 2.26 -8.99 -8.40
CA VAL A 25 0.91 -9.42 -8.02
C VAL A 25 0.42 -8.63 -6.80
N ALA A 26 1.25 -8.52 -5.75
CA ALA A 26 0.90 -7.78 -4.55
C ALA A 26 0.64 -6.29 -4.81
N LEU A 27 1.34 -5.69 -5.79
CA LEU A 27 1.11 -4.31 -6.21
C LEU A 27 -0.24 -4.14 -6.89
N GLU A 28 -0.61 -5.07 -7.77
CA GLU A 28 -1.91 -5.06 -8.45
C GLU A 28 -3.06 -5.18 -7.44
N ASP A 29 -2.98 -6.16 -6.53
CA ASP A 29 -3.96 -6.36 -5.46
C ASP A 29 -4.10 -5.11 -4.57
N ALA A 30 -2.97 -4.52 -4.16
CA ALA A 30 -2.98 -3.35 -3.30
C ALA A 30 -3.54 -2.09 -4.01
N ILE A 31 -3.33 -1.95 -5.33
CA ILE A 31 -3.95 -0.87 -6.12
C ILE A 31 -5.47 -1.07 -6.16
N GLU A 32 -5.93 -2.28 -6.45
CA GLU A 32 -7.35 -2.60 -6.52
C GLU A 32 -8.05 -2.33 -5.17
N ASP A 33 -7.46 -2.77 -4.06
CA ASP A 33 -7.97 -2.53 -2.71
C ASP A 33 -8.09 -1.04 -2.40
N VAL A 34 -7.09 -0.25 -2.77
CA VAL A 34 -7.09 1.19 -2.54
C VAL A 34 -8.11 1.92 -3.42
N GLN A 35 -8.27 1.51 -4.68
CA GLN A 35 -9.29 2.03 -5.57
C GLN A 35 -10.70 1.74 -5.03
N LYS A 36 -10.95 0.50 -4.59
CA LYS A 36 -12.21 0.10 -3.94
C LYS A 36 -12.48 0.92 -2.68
N HIS A 37 -11.46 1.09 -1.83
CA HIS A 37 -11.58 1.86 -0.60
C HIS A 37 -11.88 3.34 -0.85
N CYS A 38 -11.20 3.95 -1.82
CA CYS A 38 -11.41 5.35 -2.17
C CYS A 38 -12.67 5.57 -3.02
N ASN A 39 -13.24 4.51 -3.57
CA ASN A 39 -14.29 4.55 -4.59
C ASN A 39 -13.88 5.45 -5.77
N ASP A 40 -12.61 5.34 -6.18
CA ASP A 40 -12.00 6.14 -7.23
C ASP A 40 -11.01 5.28 -8.03
N SER A 41 -11.07 5.33 -9.36
CA SER A 41 -10.14 4.62 -10.23
C SER A 41 -8.78 5.31 -10.30
N PHE A 42 -8.71 6.60 -9.96
CA PHE A 42 -7.52 7.44 -10.14
C PHE A 42 -6.99 7.43 -11.59
N ILE A 43 -7.87 7.21 -12.56
CA ILE A 43 -7.56 7.31 -13.99
C ILE A 43 -7.85 8.75 -14.41
N ASP A 44 -6.88 9.38 -15.08
CA ASP A 44 -7.07 10.70 -15.66
C ASP A 44 -7.97 10.57 -16.90
N SER A 45 -9.09 11.28 -16.94
CA SER A 45 -10.09 11.17 -18.01
C SER A 45 -9.60 11.66 -19.37
N GLU A 46 -8.52 12.44 -19.40
CA GLU A 46 -7.97 13.01 -20.64
C GLU A 46 -6.92 12.11 -21.28
N THR A 47 -6.13 11.39 -20.47
CA THR A 47 -5.00 10.57 -20.95
C THR A 47 -5.23 9.07 -20.78
N ASP A 48 -6.29 8.66 -20.09
CA ASP A 48 -6.58 7.27 -19.71
C ASP A 48 -5.45 6.61 -18.90
N GLU A 49 -4.58 7.43 -18.28
CA GLU A 49 -3.44 6.96 -17.50
C GLU A 49 -3.75 6.92 -16.00
N LEU A 50 -3.20 5.91 -15.32
CA LEU A 50 -3.31 5.75 -13.88
C LEU A 50 -2.47 6.81 -13.13
N LYS A 51 -3.14 7.84 -12.62
CA LYS A 51 -2.54 9.00 -11.94
C LYS A 51 -2.79 8.95 -10.43
N LEU A 52 -1.94 8.22 -9.74
CA LEU A 52 -2.01 8.07 -8.27
C LEU A 52 -1.37 9.27 -7.55
N PRO A 53 -2.08 9.96 -6.64
CA PRO A 53 -1.51 10.97 -5.76
C PRO A 53 -0.41 10.42 -4.86
N GLY A 54 0.51 11.26 -4.39
CA GLY A 54 1.62 10.84 -3.52
C GLY A 54 1.16 10.11 -2.25
N GLY A 55 0.09 10.58 -1.61
CA GLY A 55 -0.50 9.92 -0.42
C GLY A 55 -1.04 8.52 -0.72
N VAL A 56 -1.68 8.36 -1.88
CA VAL A 56 -2.20 7.07 -2.36
C VAL A 56 -1.06 6.10 -2.65
N LYS A 57 0.02 6.55 -3.30
CA LYS A 57 1.22 5.75 -3.53
C LYS A 57 1.87 5.28 -2.23
N GLN A 58 1.94 6.15 -1.21
CA GLN A 58 2.45 5.81 0.11
C GLN A 58 1.57 4.77 0.82
N ALA A 59 0.24 4.91 0.70
CA ALA A 59 -0.71 3.95 1.25
C ALA A 59 -0.55 2.57 0.60
N ILE A 60 -0.50 2.49 -0.74
CA ILE A 60 -0.28 1.22 -1.47
C ILE A 60 1.03 0.56 -1.03
N THR A 61 2.12 1.33 -0.91
CA THR A 61 3.42 0.79 -0.44
C THR A 61 3.30 0.16 0.95
N LYS A 62 2.57 0.80 1.86
CA LYS A 62 2.34 0.28 3.22
C LYS A 62 1.46 -0.96 3.24
N VAL A 63 0.47 -1.05 2.34
CA VAL A 63 -0.36 -2.24 2.16
C VAL A 63 0.48 -3.42 1.68
N VAL A 64 1.28 -3.24 0.63
CA VAL A 64 2.20 -4.29 0.13
C VAL A 64 3.16 -4.75 1.23
N LYS A 65 3.71 -3.80 2.00
CA LYS A 65 4.55 -4.13 3.15
C LYS A 65 3.79 -4.95 4.21
N ALA A 66 2.53 -4.61 4.48
CA ALA A 66 1.70 -5.35 5.42
C ALA A 66 1.41 -6.78 4.94
N TYR A 67 1.26 -7.02 3.63
CA TYR A 67 1.12 -8.37 3.07
C TYR A 67 2.35 -9.25 3.29
N GLN A 68 3.55 -8.65 3.41
CA GLN A 68 4.79 -9.36 3.72
C GLN A 68 4.98 -9.61 5.22
N GLU A 69 4.28 -8.88 6.08
CA GLU A 69 4.35 -9.02 7.53
C GLU A 69 3.45 -10.17 8.01
N ASN A 70 3.90 -10.93 9.01
CA ASN A 70 3.08 -11.99 9.59
C ASN A 70 2.05 -11.37 10.56
N SER A 71 0.79 -11.30 10.13
CA SER A 71 -0.31 -10.65 10.85
C SER A 71 -0.58 -11.22 12.25
N ASN A 72 -0.16 -12.47 12.51
CA ASN A 72 -0.39 -13.15 13.78
C ASN A 72 0.76 -12.98 14.79
N VAL A 73 1.78 -12.17 14.47
CA VAL A 73 2.95 -11.95 15.35
C VAL A 73 2.86 -10.59 16.02
N GLN A 74 2.53 -10.58 17.31
CA GLN A 74 2.43 -9.34 18.11
C GLN A 74 3.78 -8.82 18.60
N SER A 75 4.77 -9.70 18.74
CA SER A 75 6.13 -9.32 19.11
C SER A 75 7.14 -10.30 18.52
N GLN A 76 8.30 -9.78 18.14
CA GLN A 76 9.41 -10.58 17.67
C GLN A 76 10.66 -10.21 18.46
N SER A 77 11.38 -11.24 18.92
CA SER A 77 12.68 -11.09 19.57
C SER A 77 13.75 -11.76 18.71
N LEU A 78 14.85 -11.05 18.46
CA LEU A 78 16.01 -11.57 17.74
C LEU A 78 17.26 -11.18 18.52
N GLY A 79 17.82 -12.14 19.27
CA GLY A 79 18.91 -11.87 20.22
C GLY A 79 18.49 -10.84 21.26
N ASP A 80 19.27 -9.75 21.36
CA ASP A 80 18.97 -8.62 22.26
C ASP A 80 17.93 -7.65 21.69
N MET A 81 17.53 -7.78 20.41
CA MET A 81 16.55 -6.90 19.79
C MET A 81 15.12 -7.37 20.11
N ARG A 82 14.34 -6.50 20.75
CA ARG A 82 12.90 -6.68 20.93
C ARG A 82 12.14 -5.68 20.09
N LYS A 83 11.22 -6.17 19.26
CA LYS A 83 10.29 -5.34 18.49
C LYS A 83 8.86 -5.73 18.85
N SER A 84 8.13 -4.79 19.43
CA SER A 84 6.69 -4.91 19.68
C SER A 84 5.94 -4.26 18.53
N PHE A 85 4.88 -4.91 18.07
CA PHE A 85 4.01 -4.37 17.02
C PHE A 85 2.75 -3.81 17.68
N PHE A 86 2.35 -2.61 17.28
CA PHE A 86 1.03 -2.09 17.63
C PHE A 86 0.00 -2.75 16.73
N GLU A 87 -0.96 -3.44 17.34
CA GLU A 87 -2.04 -4.12 16.62
C GLU A 87 -2.74 -3.15 15.67
N GLY A 88 -2.81 -3.52 14.39
CA GLY A 88 -3.42 -2.71 13.34
C GLY A 88 -2.70 -1.41 12.99
N GLY A 89 -1.53 -1.11 13.57
CA GLY A 89 -0.82 0.16 13.39
C GLY A 89 -0.58 0.53 11.92
N THR A 90 -0.09 -0.42 11.13
CA THR A 90 0.18 -0.22 9.68
C THR A 90 -1.10 0.14 8.92
N MET A 91 -2.20 -0.59 9.14
CA MET A 91 -3.48 -0.35 8.45
C MET A 91 -4.17 0.93 8.93
N ASN A 92 -3.99 1.32 10.19
CA ASN A 92 -4.46 2.60 10.72
C ASN A 92 -3.76 3.80 10.04
N GLU A 93 -2.48 3.67 9.70
CA GLU A 93 -1.78 4.69 8.93
C GLU A 93 -2.23 4.71 7.46
N VAL A 94 -2.45 3.54 6.86
CA VAL A 94 -2.99 3.42 5.49
C VAL A 94 -4.34 4.15 5.40
N THR A 95 -5.28 3.84 6.29
CA THR A 95 -6.59 4.50 6.31
C THR A 95 -6.48 6.01 6.54
N ARG A 96 -5.55 6.47 7.38
CA ARG A 96 -5.29 7.90 7.59
C ARG A 96 -4.78 8.59 6.31
N LEU A 97 -3.88 7.95 5.56
CA LEU A 97 -3.37 8.46 4.28
C LEU A 97 -4.45 8.50 3.20
N LEU A 98 -5.34 7.52 3.18
CA LEU A 98 -6.41 7.42 2.18
C LEU A 98 -7.60 8.35 2.49
N LYS A 99 -7.80 8.72 3.76
CA LYS A 99 -8.93 9.55 4.21
C LYS A 99 -9.26 10.77 3.33
N PRO A 100 -8.30 11.56 2.82
CA PRO A 100 -8.59 12.71 1.94
C PRO A 100 -9.11 12.34 0.55
N TYR A 101 -8.82 11.12 0.09
CA TYR A 101 -9.11 10.65 -1.26
C TYR A 101 -10.38 9.80 -1.35
N VAL A 102 -10.98 9.43 -0.20
CA VAL A 102 -12.22 8.66 -0.16
C VAL A 102 -13.39 9.52 -0.64
N LYS A 103 -13.95 9.17 -1.81
CA LYS A 103 -15.18 9.80 -2.32
C LYS A 103 -16.35 9.37 -1.43
N LYS A 104 -16.91 10.33 -0.68
CA LYS A 104 -18.11 10.09 0.12
C LYS A 104 -19.28 9.82 -0.82
N LYS A 105 -19.99 8.72 -0.61
CA LYS A 105 -21.31 8.52 -1.24
C LYS A 105 -22.24 9.60 -0.70
N VAL A 106 -22.55 10.58 -1.53
CA VAL A 106 -23.60 11.56 -1.22
C VAL A 106 -24.91 10.78 -1.25
N ARG A 107 -25.48 10.51 -0.07
CA ARG A 107 -26.87 10.07 0.01
C ARG A 107 -27.72 11.31 -0.17
N PHE A 108 -28.31 11.45 -1.36
CA PHE A 108 -29.43 12.36 -1.54
C PHE A 108 -30.59 11.78 -0.70
N LEU A 109 -30.94 12.49 0.37
CA LEU A 109 -32.09 12.24 1.24
C LEU A 109 -33.36 12.78 0.57
#